data_AF-A0A2K6E409-F1
#
_entry.id   AF-A0A2K6E409-F1
#
_cell.length_a   1.000
_cell.length_b   1.000
_cell.length_c   1.000
_cell.angle_alpha   90.00
_cell.angle_beta   90.00
_cell.angle_gamma   90.00
#
_symmetry.space_group_name_H-M   'P 1'
#
loop_
_entity.id
_entity.type
_entity.pdbx_description
1 polymer ?
#
loop_
_entity_poly.entity_id
_entity_poly.type
_entity_poly.pdbx_seq_one_letter_code
_entity_poly.pdbx_strand_id
1 'polypeptide(L)'
;MNQGDSNPAAIPHAVEDIQGDDRRISQHDRLVLDCKDKEPDVRFVGGSMVQLMHFFSPLQALNFGTGGDTTRHVLWRLKNGELGNIKPKVIVVWVGRNNHEKEAEEVAGGMVAMVQLINTRQPQAKIIVFDLLPQGEKPNPLRQKNAKVNQLLKISLLKLTNVQLLDTDRGFVHSNHAISCHDMFDFLHLTGGSYSTVCKPLRELIMQLLEETPEEKQTTIARLAPISVNSISVSSDQFYHPRRSRILLFLKALCIAECSWMFISRV
;
A
#
# COMPACT_ATOMS: atom_id res chain seq x y z
N MET A 1 -17.61 -33.22 -8.89
CA MET A 1 -16.58 -32.24 -8.54
C MET A 1 -16.43 -31.30 -9.73
N ASN A 2 -17.12 -30.16 -9.74
CA ASN A 2 -17.00 -29.19 -10.82
C ASN A 2 -15.69 -28.41 -10.62
N GLN A 3 -14.79 -28.45 -11.60
CA GLN A 3 -13.75 -27.44 -11.75
C GLN A 3 -14.43 -26.11 -12.10
N GLY A 4 -14.99 -25.43 -11.09
CA GLY A 4 -15.59 -24.12 -11.26
C GLY A 4 -14.50 -23.08 -11.46
N ASP A 5 -14.50 -22.44 -12.63
CA ASP A 5 -13.93 -21.13 -12.97
C ASP A 5 -12.85 -20.60 -12.02
N SER A 6 -11.68 -21.23 -12.04
CA SER A 6 -10.52 -20.69 -11.35
C SER A 6 -10.02 -19.48 -12.13
N ASN A 7 -10.09 -18.29 -11.53
CA ASN A 7 -9.62 -17.04 -12.13
C ASN A 7 -8.17 -17.21 -12.64
N PRO A 8 -7.92 -17.19 -13.96
CA PRO A 8 -6.60 -17.47 -14.51
C PRO A 8 -5.56 -16.45 -14.06
N ALA A 9 -5.94 -15.19 -13.82
CA ALA A 9 -5.03 -14.16 -13.31
C ALA A 9 -4.57 -14.42 -11.85
N ALA A 10 -5.23 -15.31 -11.13
CA ALA A 10 -4.88 -15.73 -9.77
C ALA A 10 -4.12 -17.07 -9.72
N ILE A 11 -3.90 -17.74 -10.86
CA ILE A 11 -3.15 -19.00 -10.93
C ILE A 11 -1.65 -18.70 -11.13
N PRO A 12 -0.78 -19.01 -10.16
CA PRO A 12 0.66 -18.78 -10.27
C PRO A 12 1.23 -19.46 -11.53
N HIS A 13 2.05 -18.74 -12.30
CA HIS A 13 2.72 -19.27 -13.48
C HIS A 13 4.08 -18.60 -13.68
N ALA A 14 5.12 -19.37 -13.97
CA ALA A 14 6.43 -18.82 -14.33
C ALA A 14 6.37 -18.18 -15.72
N VAL A 15 7.23 -17.21 -16.01
CA VAL A 15 7.39 -16.73 -17.39
C VAL A 15 8.19 -17.76 -18.17
N GLU A 16 7.65 -18.24 -19.28
CA GLU A 16 8.39 -19.12 -20.20
C GLU A 16 9.44 -18.30 -20.95
N ASP A 17 10.66 -18.85 -21.05
CA ASP A 17 11.71 -18.23 -21.84
C ASP A 17 11.57 -18.61 -23.32
N ILE A 18 11.03 -17.68 -24.10
CA ILE A 18 10.89 -17.79 -25.54
C ILE A 18 12.04 -17.10 -26.30
N GLN A 19 12.98 -16.45 -25.61
CA GLN A 19 14.10 -15.71 -26.21
C GLN A 19 15.43 -16.46 -26.08
N GLY A 20 15.55 -17.36 -25.09
CA GLY A 20 16.70 -18.23 -24.88
C GLY A 20 17.83 -17.61 -24.05
N ASP A 21 17.55 -16.54 -23.30
CA ASP A 21 18.53 -15.85 -22.45
C ASP A 21 18.35 -16.11 -20.95
N ASP A 22 17.30 -16.84 -20.55
CA ASP A 22 16.94 -17.17 -19.17
C ASP A 22 16.90 -15.96 -18.21
N ARG A 23 16.75 -14.73 -18.74
CA ARG A 23 16.88 -13.52 -17.90
C ARG A 23 15.82 -13.44 -16.81
N ARG A 24 14.67 -14.10 -17.03
CA ARG A 24 13.53 -14.09 -16.10
C ARG A 24 13.85 -14.90 -14.86
N ILE A 25 14.35 -16.11 -15.04
CA ILE A 25 14.74 -16.95 -13.91
C ILE A 25 15.99 -16.40 -13.24
N SER A 26 16.95 -15.87 -14.01
CA SER A 26 18.15 -15.21 -13.47
C SER A 26 17.80 -14.02 -12.56
N GLN A 27 16.81 -13.21 -12.95
CA GLN A 27 16.30 -12.14 -12.09
C GLN A 27 15.64 -12.69 -10.82
N HIS A 28 14.78 -13.70 -10.94
CA HIS A 28 14.13 -14.35 -9.80
C HIS A 28 15.15 -14.92 -8.80
N ASP A 29 16.14 -15.68 -9.27
CA ASP A 29 17.16 -16.29 -8.43
C ASP A 29 17.98 -15.23 -7.69
N ARG A 30 18.33 -14.12 -8.36
CA ARG A 30 18.97 -12.97 -7.70
C ARG A 30 18.11 -12.40 -6.58
N LEU A 31 16.80 -12.27 -6.78
CA LEU A 31 15.88 -11.78 -5.75
C LEU A 31 15.73 -12.78 -4.59
N VAL A 32 15.72 -14.08 -4.87
CA VAL A 32 15.71 -15.12 -3.83
C VAL A 32 17.02 -15.12 -3.03
N LEU A 33 18.16 -14.84 -3.66
CA LEU A 33 19.44 -14.64 -2.98
C LEU A 33 19.42 -13.38 -2.09
N ASP A 34 18.87 -12.26 -2.59
CA ASP A 34 18.67 -11.05 -1.79
C ASP A 34 17.85 -11.32 -0.51
N CYS A 35 16.93 -12.30 -0.52
CA CYS A 35 16.19 -12.71 0.68
C CYS A 35 17.04 -13.47 1.72
N LYS A 36 18.18 -14.06 1.33
CA LYS A 36 19.04 -14.80 2.26
C LYS A 36 20.02 -13.89 2.98
N ASP A 37 20.49 -12.86 2.28
CA ASP A 37 21.62 -12.05 2.72
C ASP A 37 21.20 -10.70 3.33
N LYS A 38 19.91 -10.34 3.25
CA LYS A 38 19.40 -9.03 3.66
C LYS A 38 18.12 -9.13 4.47
N GLU A 39 17.93 -8.18 5.39
CA GLU A 39 16.76 -8.07 6.25
C GLU A 39 16.04 -6.71 6.04
N PRO A 40 15.24 -6.55 4.98
CA PRO A 40 14.59 -5.27 4.70
C PRO A 40 13.40 -5.00 5.61
N ASP A 41 13.23 -3.75 6.04
CA ASP A 41 12.00 -3.28 6.67
C ASP A 41 10.87 -3.07 5.64
N VAL A 42 11.23 -2.72 4.39
CA VAL A 42 10.30 -2.42 3.31
C VAL A 42 10.60 -3.26 2.08
N ARG A 43 9.59 -3.87 1.46
CA ARG A 43 9.74 -4.59 0.20
C ARG A 43 8.75 -4.09 -0.84
N PHE A 44 9.21 -3.93 -2.08
CA PHE A 44 8.38 -3.59 -3.23
C PHE A 44 8.29 -4.80 -4.16
N VAL A 45 7.09 -5.17 -4.59
CA VAL A 45 6.85 -6.29 -5.53
C VAL A 45 5.95 -5.84 -6.66
N GLY A 46 6.29 -6.19 -7.90
CA GLY A 46 5.43 -5.83 -9.03
C GLY A 46 6.08 -5.92 -10.40
N GLY A 47 5.51 -5.15 -11.32
CA GLY A 47 5.95 -5.06 -12.72
C GLY A 47 7.05 -4.02 -12.95
N SER A 48 7.10 -3.47 -14.18
CA SER A 48 8.06 -2.42 -14.56
C SER A 48 7.93 -1.15 -13.72
N MET A 49 6.71 -0.81 -13.28
CA MET A 49 6.48 0.37 -12.46
C MET A 49 7.22 0.33 -11.12
N VAL A 50 7.34 -0.87 -10.55
CA VAL A 50 8.16 -1.10 -9.37
C VAL A 50 9.64 -1.13 -9.75
N GLN A 51 9.99 -1.87 -10.82
CA GLN A 51 11.39 -2.03 -11.25
C GLN A 51 12.11 -0.70 -11.47
N LEU A 52 11.43 0.27 -12.10
CA LEU A 52 11.99 1.57 -12.46
C LEU A 52 11.94 2.61 -11.32
N MET A 53 11.46 2.23 -10.14
CA MET A 53 11.31 3.12 -8.98
C MET A 53 12.55 3.10 -8.09
N HIS A 54 13.26 4.23 -8.00
CA HIS A 54 14.56 4.32 -7.31
C HIS A 54 14.59 5.26 -6.06
N PHE A 55 13.44 5.59 -5.47
CA PHE A 55 13.32 6.66 -4.44
C PHE A 55 13.43 6.23 -2.97
N PHE A 56 13.70 4.94 -2.70
CA PHE A 56 13.54 4.34 -1.37
C PHE A 56 14.82 3.74 -0.77
N SER A 57 16.00 4.03 -1.32
CA SER A 57 17.29 3.51 -0.81
C SER A 57 17.52 3.73 0.69
N PRO A 58 17.15 4.87 1.31
CA PRO A 58 17.35 5.07 2.75
C PRO A 58 16.54 4.15 3.66
N LEU A 59 15.48 3.49 3.16
CA LEU A 59 14.58 2.66 3.96
C LEU A 59 15.00 1.18 4.04
N GLN A 60 16.24 0.86 3.65
CA GLN A 60 16.72 -0.52 3.49
C GLN A 60 15.76 -1.36 2.65
N ALA A 61 15.18 -0.75 1.62
CA ALA A 61 14.12 -1.37 0.86
C ALA A 61 14.67 -2.34 -0.20
N LEU A 62 13.97 -3.45 -0.40
CA LEU A 62 14.24 -4.36 -1.53
C LEU A 62 13.20 -4.17 -2.64
N ASN A 63 13.71 -3.95 -3.86
CA ASN A 63 12.90 -3.76 -5.07
C ASN A 63 12.85 -5.05 -5.91
N PHE A 64 11.70 -5.71 -5.88
CA PHE A 64 11.41 -6.99 -6.55
C PHE A 64 10.47 -6.78 -7.75
N GLY A 65 10.66 -5.64 -8.43
CA GLY A 65 9.99 -5.30 -9.67
C GLY A 65 10.63 -6.00 -10.87
N THR A 66 9.80 -6.58 -11.73
CA THR A 66 10.24 -7.28 -12.94
C THR A 66 9.38 -6.82 -14.13
N GLY A 67 10.00 -6.15 -15.11
CA GLY A 67 9.28 -5.55 -16.23
C GLY A 67 8.49 -6.55 -17.06
N GLY A 68 7.23 -6.27 -17.39
CA GLY A 68 6.36 -7.20 -18.13
C GLY A 68 5.66 -8.25 -17.26
N ASP A 69 5.89 -8.31 -15.95
CA ASP A 69 5.17 -9.23 -15.08
C ASP A 69 3.67 -8.94 -15.05
N THR A 70 2.89 -10.03 -15.07
CA THR A 70 1.46 -10.07 -14.78
C THR A 70 1.24 -10.50 -13.34
N THR A 71 0.00 -10.43 -12.85
CA THR A 71 -0.37 -10.96 -11.52
C THR A 71 0.08 -12.41 -11.29
N ARG A 72 -0.01 -13.26 -12.32
CA ARG A 72 0.36 -14.69 -12.26
C ARG A 72 1.85 -14.90 -12.07
N HIS A 73 2.66 -14.07 -12.73
CA HIS A 73 4.12 -14.12 -12.64
C HIS A 73 4.59 -13.73 -11.25
N VAL A 74 4.06 -12.62 -10.72
CA VAL A 74 4.37 -12.19 -9.35
C VAL A 74 3.90 -13.22 -8.33
N LEU A 75 2.69 -13.77 -8.47
CA LEU A 75 2.19 -14.84 -7.60
C LEU A 75 3.12 -16.06 -7.58
N TRP A 76 3.64 -16.46 -8.74
CA TRP A 76 4.61 -17.54 -8.82
C TRP A 76 5.89 -17.18 -8.09
N ARG A 77 6.47 -16.01 -8.36
CA ARG A 77 7.70 -15.54 -7.70
C ARG A 77 7.59 -15.55 -6.17
N LEU A 78 6.49 -14.99 -5.64
CA LEU A 78 6.22 -14.94 -4.20
C LEU A 78 6.08 -16.34 -3.58
N LYS A 79 5.47 -17.29 -4.29
CA LYS A 79 5.37 -18.69 -3.82
C LYS A 79 6.72 -19.41 -3.86
N ASN A 80 7.61 -19.03 -4.76
CA ASN A 80 8.88 -19.70 -5.03
C ASN A 80 10.08 -18.99 -4.38
N GLY A 81 9.94 -18.54 -3.12
CA GLY A 81 11.08 -18.12 -2.31
C GLY A 81 11.28 -16.62 -2.16
N GLU A 82 10.62 -15.78 -2.95
CA GLU A 82 10.68 -14.31 -2.78
C GLU A 82 9.95 -13.78 -1.53
N LEU A 83 9.36 -14.65 -0.71
CA LEU A 83 8.88 -14.34 0.64
C LEU A 83 9.58 -15.15 1.73
N GLY A 84 10.61 -15.94 1.38
CA GLY A 84 11.37 -16.73 2.34
C GLY A 84 12.42 -15.89 3.08
N ASN A 85 12.81 -16.33 4.28
CA ASN A 85 13.97 -15.86 5.05
C ASN A 85 14.02 -14.37 5.45
N ILE A 86 12.98 -13.60 5.15
CA ILE A 86 12.86 -12.20 5.57
C ILE A 86 11.54 -11.94 6.32
N LYS A 87 11.48 -10.83 7.06
CA LYS A 87 10.29 -10.38 7.79
C LYS A 87 10.07 -8.87 7.62
N PRO A 88 9.66 -8.41 6.43
CA PRO A 88 9.45 -7.00 6.20
C PRO A 88 8.26 -6.51 7.04
N LYS A 89 8.35 -5.26 7.49
CA LYS A 89 7.26 -4.55 8.18
C LYS A 89 6.23 -4.03 7.19
N VAL A 90 6.68 -3.60 6.01
CA VAL A 90 5.82 -3.08 4.93
C VAL A 90 6.11 -3.78 3.60
N ILE A 91 5.06 -4.23 2.91
CA ILE A 91 5.14 -4.76 1.55
C ILE A 91 4.27 -3.91 0.62
N VAL A 92 4.87 -3.38 -0.43
CA VAL A 92 4.21 -2.56 -1.45
C VAL A 92 4.01 -3.38 -2.72
N VAL A 93 2.78 -3.43 -3.21
CA VAL A 93 2.37 -4.20 -4.39
C VAL A 93 1.93 -3.27 -5.50
N TRP A 94 2.52 -3.38 -6.69
CA TRP A 94 2.09 -2.62 -7.87
C TRP A 94 2.23 -3.42 -9.17
N VAL A 95 1.14 -4.04 -9.59
CA VAL A 95 1.06 -4.98 -10.73
C VAL A 95 -0.38 -5.01 -11.26
N GLY A 96 -0.54 -5.33 -12.56
CA GLY A 96 -1.86 -5.54 -13.17
C GLY A 96 -1.99 -4.95 -14.58
N ARG A 97 -1.24 -3.90 -14.91
CA ARG A 97 -1.32 -3.22 -16.22
C ARG A 97 -0.90 -4.09 -17.41
N ASN A 98 -0.07 -5.12 -17.17
CA ASN A 98 0.40 -6.05 -18.21
C ASN A 98 -0.55 -7.25 -18.42
N ASN A 99 -1.62 -7.37 -17.62
CA ASN A 99 -2.60 -8.45 -17.78
C ASN A 99 -3.53 -8.16 -18.97
N HIS A 100 -2.99 -8.05 -20.18
CA HIS A 100 -3.72 -7.57 -21.37
C HIS A 100 -4.93 -8.43 -21.71
N GLU A 101 -4.78 -9.76 -21.65
CA GLU A 101 -5.77 -10.78 -22.03
C GLU A 101 -6.75 -11.17 -20.91
N LYS A 102 -6.90 -10.31 -19.89
CA LYS A 102 -7.72 -10.59 -18.71
C LYS A 102 -8.75 -9.50 -18.48
N GLU A 103 -9.93 -9.87 -18.02
CA GLU A 103 -10.95 -8.91 -17.63
C GLU A 103 -10.57 -8.20 -16.33
N ALA A 104 -11.17 -7.03 -16.08
CA ALA A 104 -10.86 -6.24 -14.89
C ALA A 104 -11.10 -7.03 -13.59
N GLU A 105 -12.16 -7.83 -13.56
CA GLU A 105 -12.54 -8.72 -12.46
C GLU A 105 -11.46 -9.78 -12.20
N GLU A 106 -10.91 -10.36 -13.26
CA GLU A 106 -9.84 -11.34 -13.17
C GLU A 106 -8.57 -10.70 -12.60
N VAL A 107 -8.16 -9.54 -13.12
CA VAL A 107 -6.98 -8.82 -12.64
C VAL A 107 -7.12 -8.44 -11.16
N ALA A 108 -8.26 -7.87 -10.77
CA ALA A 108 -8.55 -7.55 -9.38
C ALA A 108 -8.49 -8.80 -8.49
N GLY A 109 -9.08 -9.92 -8.93
CA GLY A 109 -9.01 -11.20 -8.22
C GLY A 109 -7.58 -11.75 -8.09
N GLY A 110 -6.74 -11.57 -9.12
CA GLY A 110 -5.32 -11.94 -9.07
C GLY A 110 -4.52 -11.12 -8.06
N MET A 111 -4.78 -9.81 -7.98
CA MET A 111 -4.19 -8.94 -6.97
C MET A 111 -4.69 -9.26 -5.55
N VAL A 112 -5.98 -9.57 -5.39
CA VAL A 112 -6.54 -10.05 -4.10
C VAL A 112 -5.88 -11.35 -3.66
N ALA A 113 -5.72 -12.32 -4.56
CA ALA A 113 -5.03 -13.58 -4.26
C ALA A 113 -3.57 -13.34 -3.84
N MET A 114 -2.92 -12.33 -4.41
CA MET A 114 -1.56 -11.93 -4.03
C MET A 114 -1.50 -11.36 -2.62
N VAL A 115 -2.43 -10.46 -2.27
CA VAL A 115 -2.54 -9.93 -0.90
C VAL A 115 -2.81 -11.05 0.10
N GLN A 116 -3.70 -11.99 -0.22
CA GLN A 116 -3.98 -13.16 0.61
C GLN A 116 -2.73 -14.04 0.82
N LEU A 117 -1.97 -14.30 -0.25
CA LEU A 117 -0.71 -15.03 -0.16
C LEU A 117 0.29 -14.31 0.75
N ILE A 118 0.44 -12.99 0.59
CA ILE A 118 1.34 -12.18 1.42
C ILE A 118 0.89 -12.23 2.89
N ASN A 119 -0.38 -11.99 3.19
CA ASN A 119 -0.92 -12.08 4.55
C ASN A 119 -0.71 -13.47 5.18
N THR A 120 -0.77 -14.54 4.39
CA THR A 120 -0.54 -15.91 4.87
C THR A 120 0.93 -16.15 5.20
N ARG A 121 1.85 -15.68 4.34
CA ARG A 121 3.29 -15.95 4.47
C ARG A 121 4.01 -14.94 5.37
N GLN A 122 3.49 -13.73 5.48
CA GLN A 122 4.06 -12.58 6.16
C GLN A 122 2.98 -11.88 6.99
N PRO A 123 2.36 -12.56 7.98
CA PRO A 123 1.20 -12.05 8.71
C PRO A 123 1.49 -10.77 9.51
N GLN A 124 2.76 -10.51 9.82
CA GLN A 124 3.19 -9.28 10.49
C GLN A 124 3.26 -8.06 9.55
N ALA A 125 3.35 -8.26 8.23
CA ALA A 125 3.56 -7.20 7.28
C ALA A 125 2.28 -6.37 7.06
N LYS A 126 2.45 -5.06 6.93
CA LYS A 126 1.42 -4.14 6.44
C LYS A 126 1.57 -4.03 4.92
N ILE A 127 0.47 -4.16 4.19
CA ILE A 127 0.48 -4.20 2.73
C ILE A 127 -0.07 -2.89 2.18
N ILE A 128 0.65 -2.28 1.25
CA ILE A 128 0.18 -1.15 0.45
C ILE A 128 -0.02 -1.67 -0.98
N VAL A 129 -1.24 -1.58 -1.49
CA VAL A 129 -1.54 -1.89 -2.89
C VAL A 129 -1.69 -0.58 -3.64
N PHE A 130 -0.95 -0.39 -4.71
CA PHE A 130 -1.17 0.73 -5.62
C PHE A 130 -2.38 0.46 -6.50
N ASP A 131 -3.11 1.52 -6.78
CA ASP A 131 -4.03 1.54 -7.90
C ASP A 131 -3.29 1.49 -9.26
N LEU A 132 -4.03 1.13 -10.31
CA LEU A 132 -3.53 1.08 -11.67
C LEU A 132 -3.67 2.44 -12.32
N LEU A 133 -2.54 3.04 -12.70
CA LEU A 133 -2.50 4.30 -13.44
C LEU A 133 -3.12 4.17 -14.85
N PRO A 134 -3.64 5.27 -15.41
CA PRO A 134 -4.04 5.31 -16.81
C PRO A 134 -2.84 5.11 -17.75
N GLN A 135 -3.10 4.73 -18.99
CA GLN A 135 -2.07 4.52 -20.02
C GLN A 135 -2.59 4.90 -21.42
N GLY A 136 -1.67 5.06 -22.36
CA GLY A 136 -1.90 5.55 -23.73
C GLY A 136 -2.15 7.06 -23.77
N GLU A 137 -1.80 7.73 -24.87
CA GLU A 137 -1.91 9.20 -24.97
C GLU A 137 -3.37 9.68 -24.88
N LYS A 138 -4.30 9.00 -25.56
CA LYS A 138 -5.72 9.37 -25.67
C LYS A 138 -6.64 8.37 -24.95
N PRO A 139 -7.93 8.68 -24.75
CA PRO A 139 -8.90 7.74 -24.21
C PRO A 139 -8.88 6.41 -24.96
N ASN A 140 -8.82 5.31 -24.22
CA ASN A 140 -8.75 3.95 -24.77
C ASN A 140 -9.32 2.92 -23.78
N PRO A 141 -9.64 1.69 -24.23
CA PRO A 141 -10.23 0.66 -23.38
C PRO A 141 -9.38 0.29 -22.16
N LEU A 142 -8.05 0.38 -22.23
CA LEU A 142 -7.18 0.01 -21.11
C LEU A 142 -7.28 1.00 -19.95
N ARG A 143 -7.59 2.28 -20.21
CA ARG A 143 -7.90 3.25 -19.13
C ARG A 143 -9.18 2.86 -18.39
N GLN A 144 -10.22 2.46 -19.13
CA GLN A 144 -11.50 2.03 -18.54
C GLN A 144 -11.32 0.76 -17.71
N LYS A 145 -10.57 -0.21 -18.24
CA LYS A 145 -10.20 -1.44 -17.56
C LYS A 145 -9.43 -1.16 -16.27
N ASN A 146 -8.36 -0.35 -16.31
CA ASN A 146 -7.58 -0.01 -15.12
C ASN A 146 -8.44 0.70 -14.06
N ALA A 147 -9.29 1.65 -14.47
CA ALA A 147 -10.23 2.31 -13.56
C ALA A 147 -11.22 1.31 -12.92
N LYS A 148 -11.72 0.34 -13.69
CA LYS A 148 -12.60 -0.73 -13.17
C LYS A 148 -11.87 -1.61 -12.16
N VAL A 149 -10.61 -1.99 -12.42
CA VAL A 149 -9.77 -2.72 -11.46
C VAL A 149 -9.67 -1.92 -10.15
N ASN A 150 -9.38 -0.63 -10.22
CA ASN A 150 -9.22 0.22 -9.04
C ASN A 150 -10.51 0.28 -8.19
N GLN A 151 -11.67 0.38 -8.85
CA GLN A 151 -12.97 0.33 -8.18
C GLN A 151 -13.19 -1.01 -7.44
N LEU A 152 -12.88 -2.13 -8.10
CA LEU A 152 -13.03 -3.47 -7.52
C LEU A 152 -12.06 -3.70 -6.36
N LEU A 153 -10.83 -3.22 -6.45
CA LEU A 153 -9.84 -3.28 -5.37
C LEU A 153 -10.27 -2.47 -4.16
N LYS A 154 -10.80 -1.26 -4.38
CA LYS A 154 -11.28 -0.40 -3.30
C LYS A 154 -12.33 -1.08 -2.42
N ILE A 155 -13.15 -1.95 -3.00
CA ILE A 155 -14.18 -2.72 -2.27
C ILE A 155 -13.59 -4.01 -1.69
N SER A 156 -12.81 -4.74 -2.48
CA SER A 156 -12.31 -6.07 -2.11
C SER A 156 -11.27 -6.02 -0.99
N LEU A 157 -10.39 -5.02 -1.00
CA LEU A 157 -9.30 -4.91 -0.02
C LEU A 157 -9.80 -4.57 1.38
N LEU A 158 -10.97 -3.94 1.52
CA LEU A 158 -11.60 -3.67 2.84
C LEU A 158 -11.94 -4.95 3.62
N LYS A 159 -12.03 -6.10 2.94
CA LYS A 159 -12.34 -7.39 3.53
C LYS A 159 -11.08 -8.14 4.01
N LEU A 160 -9.90 -7.62 3.71
CA LEU A 160 -8.62 -8.24 4.03
C LEU A 160 -7.94 -7.48 5.17
N THR A 161 -7.11 -8.19 5.93
CA THR A 161 -6.38 -7.61 7.06
C THR A 161 -5.11 -6.91 6.62
N ASN A 162 -4.70 -5.89 7.37
CA ASN A 162 -3.43 -5.18 7.24
C ASN A 162 -3.12 -4.67 5.80
N VAL A 163 -4.13 -4.36 4.99
CA VAL A 163 -3.93 -3.85 3.62
C VAL A 163 -4.60 -2.50 3.42
N GLN A 164 -3.94 -1.62 2.67
CA GLN A 164 -4.47 -0.32 2.28
C GLN A 164 -4.26 -0.11 0.77
N LEU A 165 -5.27 0.45 0.10
CA LEU A 165 -5.14 0.91 -1.28
C LEU A 165 -4.57 2.33 -1.26
N LEU A 166 -3.49 2.56 -2.01
CA LEU A 166 -2.94 3.88 -2.25
C LEU A 166 -3.44 4.40 -3.61
N ASP A 167 -4.20 5.49 -3.56
CA ASP A 167 -4.61 6.27 -4.73
C ASP A 167 -3.42 7.09 -5.22
N THR A 168 -3.02 6.85 -6.47
CA THR A 168 -1.85 7.51 -7.07
C THR A 168 -2.17 8.35 -8.28
N ASP A 169 -3.44 8.49 -8.65
CA ASP A 169 -3.79 9.40 -9.73
C ASP A 169 -3.68 10.86 -9.26
N ARG A 170 -2.67 11.54 -9.80
CA ARG A 170 -2.36 12.94 -9.50
C ARG A 170 -2.80 13.87 -10.64
N GLY A 171 -3.78 13.44 -11.43
CA GLY A 171 -4.25 14.19 -12.59
C GLY A 171 -3.40 13.94 -13.82
N PHE A 172 -2.96 12.69 -14.03
CA PHE A 172 -2.19 12.32 -15.21
C PHE A 172 -2.98 12.47 -16.51
N VAL A 173 -4.31 12.32 -16.44
CA VAL A 173 -5.22 12.66 -17.54
C VAL A 173 -5.62 14.12 -17.40
N HIS A 174 -5.14 14.95 -18.33
CA HIS A 174 -5.41 16.39 -18.34
C HIS A 174 -6.84 16.68 -18.83
N SER A 175 -7.26 17.95 -18.76
CA SER A 175 -8.61 18.38 -19.17
C SER A 175 -8.93 18.11 -20.66
N ASN A 176 -7.91 18.03 -21.50
CA ASN A 176 -8.02 17.62 -22.92
C ASN A 176 -8.06 16.09 -23.12
N HIS A 177 -8.19 15.33 -22.03
CA HIS A 177 -8.15 13.88 -21.96
C HIS A 177 -6.83 13.22 -22.42
N ALA A 178 -5.77 14.00 -22.59
CA ALA A 178 -4.44 13.49 -22.95
C ALA A 178 -3.58 13.18 -21.71
N ILE A 179 -2.64 12.26 -21.86
CA ILE A 179 -1.51 12.08 -20.94
C ILE A 179 -0.28 12.72 -21.59
N SER A 180 0.42 13.57 -20.86
CA SER A 180 1.64 14.22 -21.35
C SER A 180 2.82 13.24 -21.41
N CYS A 181 3.65 13.34 -22.44
CA CYS A 181 4.92 12.60 -22.50
C CYS A 181 5.92 13.07 -21.42
N HIS A 182 5.73 14.27 -20.86
CA HIS A 182 6.49 14.73 -19.70
C HIS A 182 6.09 13.99 -18.41
N ASP A 183 4.89 13.42 -18.37
CA ASP A 183 4.43 12.61 -17.26
C ASP A 183 4.75 11.12 -17.45
N MET A 184 4.46 10.61 -18.65
CA MET A 184 4.76 9.24 -19.05
C MET A 184 5.46 9.23 -20.42
N PHE A 185 6.76 8.97 -20.46
CA PHE A 185 7.60 9.19 -21.65
C PHE A 185 7.20 8.34 -22.87
N ASP A 186 6.56 7.20 -22.64
CA ASP A 186 5.99 6.31 -23.66
C ASP A 186 4.49 6.09 -23.45
N PHE A 187 3.83 7.00 -22.71
CA PHE A 187 2.43 6.92 -22.29
C PHE A 187 2.09 5.71 -21.42
N LEU A 188 3.09 5.06 -20.82
CA LEU A 188 2.92 3.94 -19.88
C LEU A 188 3.81 4.07 -18.64
N HIS A 189 5.10 4.32 -18.83
CA HIS A 189 6.10 4.42 -17.77
C HIS A 189 6.29 5.88 -17.38
N LEU A 190 6.32 6.13 -16.06
CA LEU A 190 6.47 7.48 -15.52
C LEU A 190 7.86 8.03 -15.80
N THR A 191 7.95 9.34 -15.97
CA THR A 191 9.23 10.06 -15.92
C THR A 191 9.72 10.16 -14.47
N GLY A 192 11.00 10.51 -14.28
CA GLY A 192 11.54 10.73 -12.93
C GLY A 192 10.81 11.83 -12.14
N GLY A 193 10.33 12.88 -12.83
CA GLY A 193 9.51 13.93 -12.24
C GLY A 193 8.19 13.38 -11.69
N SER A 194 7.48 12.59 -12.50
CA SER A 194 6.18 12.05 -12.10
C SER A 194 6.29 10.93 -11.06
N TYR A 195 7.36 10.12 -11.11
CA TYR A 195 7.68 9.23 -10.00
C TYR A 195 7.88 9.99 -8.69
N SER A 196 8.54 11.15 -8.70
CA SER A 196 8.72 11.95 -7.47
C SER A 196 7.37 12.36 -6.86
N THR A 197 6.41 12.74 -7.70
CA THR A 197 5.04 13.10 -7.28
C THR A 197 4.27 11.90 -6.72
N VAL A 198 4.39 10.73 -7.35
CA VAL A 198 3.73 9.48 -6.92
C VAL A 198 4.37 8.90 -5.66
N CYS A 199 5.70 8.96 -5.54
CA CYS A 199 6.43 8.38 -4.42
C CYS A 199 6.34 9.22 -3.14
N LYS A 200 6.00 10.52 -3.22
CA LYS A 200 5.83 11.38 -2.03
C LYS A 200 4.78 10.84 -1.03
N PRO A 201 3.50 10.65 -1.42
CA PRO A 201 2.49 10.10 -0.50
C PRO A 201 2.83 8.66 -0.07
N LEU A 202 3.44 7.87 -0.95
CA LEU A 202 3.90 6.52 -0.61
C LEU A 202 4.95 6.57 0.52
N ARG A 203 5.93 7.47 0.43
CA ARG A 203 6.96 7.64 1.47
C ARG A 203 6.33 8.04 2.80
N GLU A 204 5.41 9.00 2.78
CA GLU A 204 4.69 9.44 3.98
C GLU A 204 3.93 8.28 4.63
N LEU A 205 3.20 7.50 3.83
CA LEU A 205 2.47 6.32 4.31
C LEU A 205 3.41 5.23 4.85
N ILE A 206 4.52 4.94 4.17
CA ILE A 206 5.50 3.95 4.65
C ILE A 206 6.06 4.38 6.01
N MET A 207 6.47 5.65 6.15
CA MET A 207 7.02 6.15 7.42
C MET A 207 6.00 6.01 8.56
N GLN A 208 4.76 6.42 8.33
CA GLN A 208 3.68 6.24 9.30
C GLN A 208 3.52 4.76 9.71
N LEU A 209 3.53 3.85 8.75
CA LEU A 209 3.35 2.41 9.04
C LEU A 209 4.55 1.77 9.73
N LEU A 210 5.76 2.31 9.54
CA LEU A 210 6.98 1.88 10.22
C LEU A 210 7.07 2.42 11.66
N GLU A 211 6.54 3.62 11.91
CA GLU A 211 6.51 4.26 13.23
C GLU A 211 5.44 3.64 14.14
N GLU A 212 4.31 3.19 13.59
CA GLU A 212 3.24 2.53 14.33
C GLU A 212 3.75 1.27 15.07
N THR A 213 3.95 1.40 16.39
CA THR A 213 4.39 0.33 17.28
C THR A 213 3.23 -0.61 17.66
N PRO A 214 3.51 -1.87 18.09
CA PRO A 214 2.47 -2.79 18.56
C PRO A 214 1.59 -2.23 19.70
N GLU A 215 2.15 -1.36 20.54
CA GLU A 215 1.49 -0.75 21.71
C GLU A 215 0.47 0.34 21.32
N GLU A 216 0.72 1.07 20.23
CA GLU A 216 -0.23 2.07 19.69
C GLU A 216 -1.46 1.41 19.07
N LYS A 217 -1.31 0.19 18.52
CA LYS A 217 -2.42 -0.60 17.98
C LYS A 217 -3.41 -0.99 19.09
N GLN A 218 -2.92 -1.37 20.28
CA GLN A 218 -3.77 -1.64 21.45
C GLN A 218 -4.47 -0.39 21.98
N THR A 219 -3.79 0.76 21.99
CA THR A 219 -4.37 2.03 22.46
C THR A 219 -5.44 2.57 21.50
N THR A 220 -5.24 2.38 20.19
CA THR A 220 -6.18 2.81 19.14
C THR A 220 -7.42 1.92 19.10
N ILE A 221 -7.25 0.60 19.26
CA ILE A 221 -8.36 -0.35 19.37
C ILE A 221 -9.14 -0.11 20.68
N ALA A 222 -8.47 0.15 21.80
CA ALA A 222 -9.12 0.45 23.07
C ALA A 222 -9.92 1.77 23.05
N ARG A 223 -9.49 2.77 22.26
CA ARG A 223 -10.23 4.03 22.06
C ARG A 223 -11.47 3.89 21.16
N LEU A 224 -11.50 2.90 20.28
CA LEU A 224 -12.59 2.65 19.34
C LEU A 224 -13.59 1.59 19.84
N ALA A 225 -13.30 0.91 20.95
CA ALA A 225 -14.25 -0.02 21.56
C ALA A 225 -15.43 0.77 22.19
N PRO A 226 -16.70 0.43 21.87
CA PRO A 226 -17.83 1.05 22.53
C PRO A 226 -17.79 0.69 24.03
N ILE A 227 -17.81 1.72 24.87
CA ILE A 227 -17.91 1.55 26.32
C ILE A 227 -19.25 0.84 26.59
N SER A 228 -19.18 -0.44 26.95
CA SER A 228 -20.32 -1.16 27.51
C SER A 228 -20.64 -0.51 28.86
N VAL A 229 -21.72 0.27 28.90
CA VAL A 229 -22.27 0.78 30.15
C VAL A 229 -23.03 -0.37 30.80
N ASN A 230 -22.33 -1.22 31.54
CA ASN A 230 -23.00 -2.14 32.46
C ASN A 230 -23.43 -1.33 33.70
N SER A 231 -24.75 -1.27 33.87
CA SER A 231 -25.47 -0.68 34.98
C SER A 231 -24.94 -1.16 36.33
N ILE A 232 -24.32 -0.25 37.08
CA ILE A 232 -24.07 -0.44 38.51
C ILE A 232 -25.40 -0.22 39.23
N SER A 233 -25.95 -1.29 39.79
CA SER A 233 -27.06 -1.23 40.75
C SER A 233 -26.55 -0.58 42.04
N VAL A 234 -27.02 0.64 42.33
CA VAL A 234 -26.74 1.33 43.59
C VAL A 234 -27.70 0.78 44.65
N SER A 235 -27.15 -0.01 45.58
CA SER A 235 -27.79 -0.30 46.86
C SER A 235 -27.64 0.94 47.74
N SER A 236 -28.78 1.51 48.11
CA SER A 236 -28.93 2.55 49.11
C SER A 236 -28.83 1.92 50.50
N ASP A 237 -27.77 2.25 51.26
CA ASP A 237 -27.81 2.44 52.71
C ASP A 237 -26.42 2.83 53.25
N GLN A 238 -26.27 4.09 53.65
CA GLN A 238 -25.80 4.50 54.98
C GLN A 238 -25.50 6.01 54.99
N PHE A 239 -26.20 6.70 55.89
CA PHE A 239 -26.14 8.13 56.20
C PHE A 239 -25.01 8.44 57.23
N TYR A 240 -24.66 9.75 57.33
CA TYR A 240 -23.80 10.45 58.33
C TYR A 240 -22.27 10.41 58.08
N HIS A 241 -21.47 11.49 58.06
CA HIS A 241 -21.58 12.89 58.54
C HIS A 241 -20.47 13.76 57.81
N PRO A 242 -20.30 15.09 58.04
CA PRO A 242 -19.91 16.05 57.01
C PRO A 242 -18.44 16.50 57.09
N ARG A 243 -17.85 16.92 55.97
CA ARG A 243 -16.83 17.99 55.91
C ARG A 243 -16.55 18.45 54.47
N ARG A 244 -16.93 19.70 54.23
CA ARG A 244 -16.33 20.71 53.33
C ARG A 244 -15.37 20.21 52.23
N SER A 245 -15.74 20.41 50.96
CA SER A 245 -15.02 21.31 50.04
C SER A 245 -15.76 21.46 48.70
N ARG A 246 -15.57 22.63 48.09
CA ARG A 246 -16.40 23.27 47.07
C ARG A 246 -16.35 22.57 45.71
N ILE A 247 -17.53 22.45 45.09
CA ILE A 247 -17.74 22.30 43.64
C ILE A 247 -18.21 23.67 43.13
N LEU A 248 -17.59 24.19 42.05
CA LEU A 248 -18.24 24.69 40.81
C LEU A 248 -17.18 25.47 39.98
N LEU A 249 -16.81 24.92 38.82
CA LEU A 249 -17.10 25.43 37.47
C LEU A 249 -16.56 26.84 37.15
N PHE A 250 -15.78 26.98 36.07
CA PHE A 250 -16.29 27.22 34.71
C PHE A 250 -15.15 27.47 33.72
N LEU A 251 -15.33 26.95 32.49
CA LEU A 251 -14.57 27.27 31.29
C LEU A 251 -14.63 28.77 30.94
N LYS A 252 -13.50 29.34 30.49
CA LYS A 252 -13.29 30.10 29.22
C LYS A 252 -12.22 31.20 29.35
N ALA A 253 -11.45 31.34 28.27
CA ALA A 253 -10.74 32.53 27.78
C ALA A 253 -9.36 32.88 28.38
N LEU A 254 -8.30 32.74 27.56
CA LEU A 254 -7.50 33.86 27.01
C LEU A 254 -6.49 33.27 26.00
N CYS A 255 -6.84 33.27 24.71
CA CYS A 255 -6.14 34.06 23.68
C CYS A 255 -5.42 35.33 24.19
N ILE A 256 -4.34 35.68 23.47
CA ILE A 256 -3.44 36.85 23.58
C ILE A 256 -2.11 36.56 24.30
N ALA A 257 -1.10 36.23 23.51
CA ALA A 257 0.29 36.64 23.71
C ALA A 257 1.02 36.63 22.36
N GLU A 258 0.75 37.63 21.52
CA GLU A 258 1.64 38.02 20.44
C GLU A 258 2.65 39.07 20.95
N CYS A 259 3.77 39.13 20.22
CA CYS A 259 4.74 40.23 20.16
C CYS A 259 5.73 40.36 21.32
N SER A 260 6.92 39.79 21.13
CA SER A 260 8.10 40.59 20.75
C SER A 260 9.26 39.65 20.41
N TRP A 261 9.86 39.82 19.23
CA TRP A 261 11.30 39.94 18.96
C TRP A 261 11.52 39.77 17.45
N MET A 262 11.52 40.92 16.78
CA MET A 262 11.90 41.12 15.39
C MET A 262 13.31 41.75 15.37
N PHE A 263 14.10 41.32 14.39
CA PHE A 263 15.24 42.02 13.75
C PHE A 263 16.59 42.19 14.48
N ILE A 264 17.63 41.66 13.82
CA ILE A 264 18.95 42.22 13.44
C ILE A 264 19.74 41.02 12.84
N SER A 265 20.44 41.02 11.71
CA SER A 265 20.63 41.92 10.56
C SER A 265 21.29 41.09 9.44
N ARG A 266 21.10 41.53 8.18
CA ARG A 266 21.84 41.10 6.99
C ARG A 266 23.35 41.40 7.11
N VAL A 267 24.18 40.50 6.57
CA VAL A 267 25.24 40.79 5.58
C VAL A 267 25.20 39.67 4.55
#